data_AF-A0A850XS82-F1
#
_entry.id   AF-A0A850XS82-F1
#
_cell.length_a   1.000
_cell.length_b   1.000
_cell.length_c   1.000
_cell.angle_alpha   90.00
_cell.angle_beta   90.00
_cell.angle_gamma   90.00
#
_symmetry.space_group_name_H-M   'P 1'
#
loop_
_entity.id
_entity.type
_entity.pdbx_description
1 polymer ?
#
loop_
_entity_poly.entity_id
_entity_poly.type
_entity_poly.pdbx_seq_one_letter_code
_entity_poly.pdbx_strand_id
1 'polypeptide(L)' 'AIYAVVNLVIFYPTASAWTWVAFVFSSVVYGTSYRSMSSMAKPSFTEDGSLADGGIDLNMEQGMAE' A
#
# COMPACT_ATOMS: atom_id res chain seq x y z
N ALA A 1 -6.60 5.95 12.23
CA ALA A 1 -5.61 6.94 12.70
C ALA A 1 -6.09 7.72 13.92
N ILE A 2 -7.17 8.51 13.81
CA ILE A 2 -7.66 9.39 14.90
C ILE A 2 -7.92 8.64 16.21
N TYR A 3 -8.59 7.48 16.16
CA TYR A 3 -8.85 6.66 17.35
C TYR A 3 -7.57 6.21 18.08
N ALA A 4 -6.54 5.79 17.33
CA ALA A 4 -5.27 5.38 17.89
C ALA A 4 -4.52 6.56 18.51
N VAL A 5 -4.54 7.73 17.85
CA VAL A 5 -3.91 8.96 18.36
C VAL A 5 -4.55 9.41 19.68
N VAL A 6 -5.89 9.43 19.76
CA VAL A 6 -6.61 9.81 20.98
C VAL A 6 -6.28 8.84 22.12
N ASN A 7 -6.32 7.52 21.87
CA ASN A 7 -6.01 6.53 22.89
C ASN A 7 -4.55 6.57 23.35
N LEU A 8 -3.59 6.74 22.44
CA LEU A 8 -2.16 6.71 22.77
C LEU A 8 -1.62 8.02 23.35
N VAL A 9 -2.25 9.16 23.10
CA VAL A 9 -1.79 10.47 23.61
C VAL A 9 -2.51 10.86 24.90
N ILE A 10 -3.83 10.66 24.95
CA ILE A 10 -4.66 11.11 26.08
C ILE A 10 -4.82 9.99 27.12
N PHE A 11 -4.98 8.74 26.68
CA PHE A 11 -5.22 7.59 27.55
C PHE A 11 -4.02 6.65 27.66
N TYR A 12 -2.81 7.13 27.35
CA TYR A 12 -1.58 6.36 27.46
C TYR A 12 -1.36 5.69 28.83
N PRO A 13 -1.75 6.28 29.99
CA PRO A 13 -1.56 5.63 31.29
C PRO A 13 -2.43 4.37 31.46
N THR A 14 -3.54 4.30 30.71
CA THR A 14 -4.48 3.16 30.71
C THR A 14 -4.07 2.11 29.67
N ALA A 15 -3.10 2.41 28.80
CA ALA A 15 -2.66 1.50 27.77
C ALA A 15 -1.91 0.31 28.38
N SER A 16 -2.49 -0.87 28.25
CA SER A 16 -1.86 -2.13 28.65
C SER A 16 -0.71 -2.50 27.70
N ALA A 17 0.17 -3.39 28.14
CA ALA A 17 1.23 -3.95 27.27
C ALA A 17 0.67 -4.57 25.97
N TRP A 18 -0.53 -5.18 26.02
CA TRP A 18 -1.19 -5.74 24.85
C TRP A 18 -1.62 -4.69 23.83
N THR A 19 -2.01 -3.51 24.29
CA THR A 19 -2.35 -2.38 23.41
C THR A 19 -1.14 -1.96 22.58
N TRP A 20 0.05 -1.93 23.19
CA TRP A 20 1.31 -1.63 22.50
C TRP A 20 1.71 -2.71 21.51
N VAL A 21 1.59 -4.00 21.88
CA VAL A 21 1.86 -5.12 20.95
C VAL A 21 0.94 -5.08 19.74
N ALA A 22 -0.37 -4.90 19.95
CA ALA A 22 -1.34 -4.79 18.86
C ALA A 22 -1.06 -3.59 17.95
N PHE A 23 -0.66 -2.45 18.54
CA PHE A 23 -0.31 -1.25 17.78
C PHE A 23 0.92 -1.45 16.90
N VAL A 24 1.99 -2.07 17.43
CA VAL A 24 3.20 -2.39 16.67
C VAL A 24 2.88 -3.38 15.54
N PHE A 25 2.13 -4.44 15.84
CA PHE A 25 1.70 -5.42 14.84
C PHE A 25 0.92 -4.77 13.69
N SER A 26 -0.10 -3.96 14.02
CA SER A 26 -0.89 -3.24 13.01
C SER A 26 -0.02 -2.32 12.15
N SER A 27 0.93 -1.61 12.76
CA SER A 27 1.86 -0.72 12.05
C SER A 27 2.76 -1.48 11.08
N VAL A 28 3.28 -2.64 11.49
CA VAL A 28 4.09 -3.52 10.63
C VAL A 28 3.28 -4.01 9.43
N VAL A 29 2.07 -4.52 9.66
CA VAL A 29 1.19 -5.01 8.58
C VAL A 29 0.87 -3.90 7.60
N TYR A 30 0.51 -2.71 8.09
CA TYR A 30 0.22 -1.57 7.22
C TYR A 30 1.45 -1.15 6.40
N GLY A 31 2.61 -1.05 7.04
CA GLY A 31 3.87 -0.70 6.38
C GLY A 31 4.29 -1.70 5.31
N THR A 32 4.12 -3.00 5.56
CA THR A 32 4.44 -4.04 4.57
C THR A 32 3.46 -4.02 3.41
N SER A 33 2.16 -3.89 3.64
CA SER A 33 1.17 -3.74 2.58
C SER A 33 1.46 -2.51 1.70
N TYR A 34 1.74 -1.37 2.32
CA TYR A 34 2.10 -0.15 1.59
C TYR A 34 3.36 -0.33 0.75
N ARG A 35 4.40 -0.97 1.30
CA ARG A 35 5.63 -1.27 0.56
C ARG A 35 5.36 -2.18 -0.65
N SER A 36 4.53 -3.20 -0.50
CA SER A 36 4.15 -4.08 -1.61
C SER A 36 3.42 -3.31 -2.71
N MET A 37 2.42 -2.49 -2.35
CA MET A 37 1.69 -1.64 -3.30
C MET A 37 2.62 -0.65 -4.00
N SER A 38 3.51 0.00 -3.25
CA SER A 38 4.51 0.94 -3.79
C SER A 38 5.47 0.25 -4.77
N SER A 39 5.82 -1.01 -4.54
CA SER A 39 6.65 -1.79 -5.46
C SER A 39 5.92 -2.11 -6.76
N MET A 40 4.61 -2.40 -6.70
CA MET A 40 3.79 -2.71 -7.87
C MET A 40 3.38 -1.46 -8.66
N ALA A 41 3.33 -0.30 -8.00
CA ALA A 41 3.06 0.99 -8.65
C ALA A 41 4.24 1.54 -9.47
N LYS A 42 5.38 0.84 -9.49
CA LYS A 42 6.53 1.24 -10.31
C LYS A 42 6.23 0.90 -11.77
N PRO A 43 6.31 1.87 -12.69
CA PRO A 43 6.17 1.58 -14.11
C PRO A 43 7.29 0.63 -14.55
N SER A 44 6.90 -0.46 -15.20
CA SER A 44 7.84 -1.37 -15.86
C SER A 44 8.09 -0.85 -17.27
N PHE A 45 9.34 -0.87 -17.73
CA PHE A 45 9.73 -0.40 -19.05
C PHE A 45 10.39 -1.54 -19.84
N THR A 46 10.19 -1.54 -21.15
CA THR A 46 10.85 -2.45 -22.10
C THR A 46 12.29 -2.02 -22.37
N GLU A 47 13.07 -2.85 -23.08
CA GLU A 47 14.47 -2.54 -23.44
C GLU A 47 14.62 -1.28 -24.30
N ASP A 48 13.56 -0.89 -25.03
CA ASP A 48 13.48 0.32 -25.84
C ASP A 48 13.00 1.56 -25.04
N GLY A 49 12.72 1.39 -23.75
CA GLY A 49 12.28 2.48 -22.86
C GLY A 49 10.79 2.82 -22.95
N SER A 50 9.98 2.04 -23.69
CA SER A 50 8.53 2.17 -23.69
C SER A 50 7.93 1.54 -22.42
N LEU A 51 6.76 2.02 -21.98
CA LEU A 51 6.04 1.38 -20.87
C LEU A 51 5.66 -0.05 -21.27
N ALA A 52 6.01 -1.02 -20.42
CA ALA A 52 5.74 -2.44 -20.64
C ALA A 52 4.23 -2.76 -20.63
N ASP A 53 3.44 -1.95 -19.93
CA ASP A 53 1.98 -1.95 -19.99
C ASP A 53 1.50 -0.50 -20.04
N GLY A 54 1.16 -0.03 -21.24
CA GLY A 54 0.64 1.32 -21.47
C GLY A 54 -0.88 1.43 -21.27
N GLY A 55 -1.57 0.36 -20.88
CA GLY A 55 -3.04 0.33 -20.76
C GLY A 55 -3.78 0.32 -22.11
N ILE A 56 -3.09 0.02 -23.21
CA ILE A 56 -3.65 -0.01 -24.58
C ILE A 56 -4.70 -1.13 -24.73
N ASP A 57 -4.53 -2.21 -23.96
CA ASP A 57 -5.38 -3.40 -23.95
C ASP A 57 -6.72 -3.22 -23.21
N LEU A 58 -6.92 -2.10 -22.50
CA LEU A 58 -8.19 -1.82 -21.82
C LEU A 58 -9.26 -1.23 -22.75
N ASN A 59 -8.91 -0.96 -24.01
CA ASN A 59 -9.83 -0.49 -25.04
C ASN A 59 -10.06 -1.60 -26.09
N MET A 60 -11.23 -2.24 -26.02
CA MET A 60 -11.61 -3.39 -26.86
C MET A 60 -11.66 -3.06 -28.38
N GLU A 61 -11.72 -1.78 -28.73
CA GLU A 61 -11.69 -1.30 -30.12
C GLU A 61 -10.30 -1.47 -30.77
N GLN A 62 -9.23 -1.52 -29.97
CA GLN A 62 -7.85 -1.62 -30.46
C GLN A 62 -7.22 -3.01 -30.25
N GLY A 63 -7.93 -3.93 -29.57
CA GLY A 63 -7.55 -5.34 -29.41
C GLY A 63 -7.88 -6.25 -30.60
N MET A 64 -8.36 -5.69 -31.72
CA MET A 64 -8.62 -6.42 -32.98
C MET A 64 -7.57 -6.07 -34.04
N ALA A 65 -6.31 -5.98 -33.63
CA ALA A 65 -5.17 -5.87 -34.54
C ALA A 65 -4.00 -6.74 -34.05
N GLU A 66 -4.31 -7.96 -33.62
CA GLU A 66 -3.46 -9.15 -33.82
C GLU A 66 -4.34 -10.36 -34.14
#